data_AF-A0A925NXQ3-F1
#
_entry.id   AF-A0A925NXQ3-F1
#
_cell.length_a   1.000
_cell.length_b   1.000
_cell.length_c   1.000
_cell.angle_alpha   90.00
_cell.angle_beta   90.00
_cell.angle_gamma   90.00
#
_symmetry.space_group_name_H-M   'P 1'
#
loop_
_entity.id
_entity.type
_entity.pdbx_description
1 polymer ?
#
loop_
_entity_poly.entity_id
_entity_poly.type
_entity_poly.pdbx_seq_one_letter_code
_entity_poly.pdbx_strand_id
1 'polypeptide(L)' 'MEAVMHEFKEGTLKSGKEGKGGKVKSREQAVAIGLSEARKEGAKVPKKKTEASKK' A
#
# COMPACT_ATOMS: atom_id res chain seq x y z
N MET A 1 1.58 3.50 -9.06
CA MET A 1 1.84 2.17 -8.46
C MET A 1 3.23 1.62 -8.78
N GLU A 2 3.82 1.93 -9.94
CA GLU A 2 5.19 1.54 -10.27
C GLU A 2 6.24 2.04 -9.27
N ALA A 3 6.15 3.30 -8.82
CA ALA A 3 7.08 3.88 -7.84
C ALA A 3 7.15 3.05 -6.53
N VAL A 4 6.00 2.74 -5.93
CA VAL A 4 5.92 1.92 -4.71
C VAL A 4 6.55 0.54 -4.89
N MET A 5 6.35 -0.08 -6.05
CA MET A 5 6.95 -1.38 -6.37
C MET A 5 8.46 -1.30 -6.59
N HIS A 6 8.93 -0.16 -7.13
CA HIS A 6 10.35 0.11 -7.26
C HIS A 6 11.01 0.27 -5.88
N GLU A 7 10.45 1.14 -5.02
CA GLU A 7 10.93 1.35 -3.65
C GLU A 7 10.89 0.06 -2.80
N PHE A 8 9.90 -0.80 -3.04
CA PHE A 8 9.85 -2.11 -2.39
C PHE A 8 11.00 -3.01 -2.85
N LYS A 9 11.27 -3.09 -4.16
CA LYS A 9 12.41 -3.86 -4.70
C LYS A 9 13.75 -3.34 -4.21
N GLU A 10 13.87 -2.04 -3.99
CA GLU A 10 15.06 -1.40 -3.42
C GLU A 10 15.15 -1.52 -1.89
N GLY A 11 14.09 -2.00 -1.23
CA GLY A 11 14.07 -2.15 0.23
C GLY A 11 14.02 -0.82 0.99
N THR A 12 13.56 0.24 0.32
CA THR A 12 13.41 1.61 0.86
C THR A 12 11.97 1.92 1.26
N LEU A 13 11.00 1.16 0.72
CA LEU A 13 9.58 1.37 1.01
C LEU A 13 9.28 1.24 2.51
N LYS A 14 8.67 2.28 3.08
CA LYS A 14 8.25 2.34 4.48
C LYS A 14 6.73 2.29 4.60
N SER A 15 6.26 1.81 5.74
CA SER A 15 4.85 1.71 6.08
C SER A 15 4.48 2.60 7.26
N GLY A 16 3.18 2.88 7.40
CA GLY A 16 2.64 3.73 8.47
C GLY A 16 2.84 5.23 8.24
N LYS A 17 2.21 6.05 9.08
CA LYS A 17 2.32 7.51 9.01
C LYS A 17 3.77 7.91 9.22
N GLU A 18 4.35 8.65 8.28
CA GLU A 18 5.74 9.14 8.36
C GLU A 18 6.81 8.01 8.43
N GLY A 19 6.45 6.79 8.01
CA GLY A 19 7.36 5.64 8.04
C GLY A 19 7.53 4.97 9.41
N LYS A 20 6.70 5.32 10.40
CA LYS A 20 6.73 4.73 11.76
C LYS A 20 6.47 3.21 11.82
N GLY A 21 5.82 2.65 10.79
CA GLY A 21 5.61 1.21 10.64
C GLY A 21 6.85 0.45 10.16
N GLY A 22 7.96 1.14 9.89
CA GLY A 22 9.20 0.55 9.42
C GLY A 22 9.13 0.10 7.96
N LYS A 23 10.16 -0.64 7.51
CA LYS A 23 10.28 -1.14 6.15
C LYS A 23 9.20 -2.17 5.83
N VAL A 24 8.68 -2.12 4.61
CA VAL A 24 7.72 -3.11 4.11
C VAL A 24 8.42 -4.44 3.89
N LYS A 25 7.87 -5.50 4.49
CA LYS A 25 8.47 -6.84 4.46
C LYS A 25 7.86 -7.74 3.40
N SER A 26 6.63 -7.44 2.96
CA SER A 26 5.85 -8.32 2.09
C SER A 26 5.38 -7.59 0.84
N ARG A 27 5.46 -8.28 -0.30
CA ARG A 27 4.98 -7.74 -1.59
C ARG A 27 3.50 -7.39 -1.55
N GLU A 28 2.67 -8.20 -0.88
CA GLU A 28 1.24 -7.92 -0.68
C GLU A 28 1.01 -6.59 0.04
N GLN A 29 1.85 -6.27 1.03
CA GLN A 29 1.77 -5.01 1.74
C GLN A 29 2.19 -3.83 0.85
N ALA A 30 3.21 -4.00 0.00
CA ALA A 30 3.56 -3.00 -1.00
C ALA A 30 2.42 -2.77 -2.01
N VAL A 31 1.74 -3.84 -2.44
CA VAL A 31 0.55 -3.74 -3.30
C VAL A 31 -0.56 -2.99 -2.57
N ALA A 32 -0.80 -3.29 -1.30
CA ALA A 32 -1.82 -2.62 -0.51
C ALA A 32 -1.55 -1.11 -0.32
N ILE A 33 -0.28 -0.73 -0.14
CA ILE A 33 0.15 0.68 -0.09
C ILE A 33 -0.09 1.33 -1.46
N GLY A 34 0.40 0.72 -2.54
CA GLY A 34 0.24 1.26 -3.89
C GLY A 34 -1.23 1.41 -4.32
N LEU A 35 -2.11 0.48 -3.95
CA LEU A 35 -3.56 0.61 -4.16
C LEU A 35 -4.17 1.72 -3.30
N SER A 36 -3.65 1.94 -2.09
CA SER A 36 -4.17 2.97 -1.19
C SER A 36 -3.74 4.38 -1.64
N GLU A 37 -2.52 4.55 -2.15
CA GLU A 37 -2.06 5.80 -2.75
C GLU A 37 -2.84 6.13 -4.02
N ALA A 38 -2.99 5.15 -4.92
CA ALA A 38 -3.78 5.31 -6.12
C ALA A 38 -5.24 5.75 -5.83
N ARG A 39 -5.85 5.30 -4.72
CA ARG A 39 -7.17 5.81 -4.30
C ARG A 39 -7.15 7.26 -3.85
N LYS A 40 -6.15 7.65 -3.08
CA LYS A 40 -6.01 9.04 -2.60
C LYS A 40 -5.79 10.00 -3.77
N GLU A 41 -5.07 9.55 -4.79
CA GLU A 41 -4.84 10.28 -6.03
C GLU A 41 -6.07 10.27 -6.97
N GLY A 42 -7.16 9.56 -6.62
CA GLY A 42 -8.37 9.51 -7.43
C GLY A 42 -8.28 8.56 -8.63
N ALA A 43 -7.26 7.71 -8.71
CA ALA A 43 -7.13 6.72 -9.77
C ALA A 43 -8.23 5.65 -9.67
N LYS A 44 -8.67 5.16 -10.82
CA LYS A 44 -9.70 4.11 -10.92
C LYS A 44 -9.13 2.76 -10.53
N VAL A 45 -9.18 2.44 -9.23
CA VAL A 45 -8.73 1.15 -8.69
C VAL A 45 -9.88 0.31 -8.14
N PRO A 46 -9.73 -1.03 -8.06
CA PRO A 46 -10.74 -1.90 -7.47
C PRO A 46 -11.10 -1.45 -6.05
N LYS A 47 -12.39 -1.46 -5.73
CA LYS A 47 -12.87 -1.20 -4.36
C LYS A 47 -12.31 -2.28 -3.45
N LYS A 48 -11.92 -1.89 -2.23
CA LYS A 48 -11.58 -2.88 -1.19
C LYS A 48 -12.85 -3.71 -1.00
N LYS A 49 -12.74 -5.05 -1.08
CA LYS A 49 -13.82 -5.91 -0.61
C LYS A 49 -13.96 -5.61 0.88
N THR A 50 -15.03 -4.92 1.25
CA THR A 50 -15.43 -4.80 2.65
C THR A 50 -15.96 -6.17 3.02
N GLU A 51 -15.14 -7.02 3.64
CA GLU A 51 -15.72 -8.07 4.47
C GLU A 51 -16.50 -7.33 5.55
N ALA A 52 -17.83 -7.39 5.44
CA ALA A 52 -18.73 -6.70 6.34
C ALA A 52 -18.33 -7.04 7.77
N SER A 53 -18.12 -5.99 8.57
CA SER A 53 -17.99 -5.98 10.02
C SER A 53 -18.20 -7.35 10.68
N LYS A 54 -17.12 -8.04 11.07
CA LYS A 54 -17.23 -8.96 12.18
C LYS A 54 -17.20 -8.09 13.44
N LYS A 55 -18.40 -7.70 13.85
CA LYS A 55 -18.71 -7.04 15.12
C LYS A 55 -18.32 -7.94 16.28
#